data_AF-A0A9Q5Z4N9-F1
#
_entry.id   AF-A0A9Q5Z4N9-F1
#
_cell.length_a   1.000
_cell.length_b   1.000
_cell.length_c   1.000
_cell.angle_alpha   90.00
_cell.angle_beta   90.00
_cell.angle_gamma   90.00
#
_symmetry.space_group_name_H-M   'P 1'
#
loop_
_entity.id
_entity.type
_entity.pdbx_description
1 polymer ?
#
loop_
_entity_poly.entity_id
_entity_poly.type
_entity_poly.pdbx_seq_one_letter_code
_entity_poly.pdbx_strand_id
1 'polypeptide(L)'
;MKNNNITLPVAAHHLAEWTERSGVSEEIAALNIESLTADELNARVKPKYPIQTPGWWCRGVNWRNGQPMGMFYGQAKPDVEHVIDPNKKPAKYMTASGMEPDAIFLRMPDKDYWAKVYADESIVRVWTEGVKKAAAGLTLMLATIALTGVWNWGKDGKLAPEVERWAQPGTKHIIAFDSDYRDKPSCRQAIIKFAKLLAAKGCEVLIATWTKEHKGMDDFIVANGDDAFHEALANAETVKQWEKQFKKSPDDNTEKNPPADRICWML
;
A
#
# COMPACT_ATOMS: atom_id res chain seq x y z
N MET A 1 32.02 -2.96 -6.66
CA MET A 1 31.58 -2.66 -5.27
C MET A 1 30.78 -3.86 -4.80
N LYS A 2 31.08 -4.43 -3.63
CA LYS A 2 30.31 -5.59 -3.14
C LYS A 2 28.90 -5.11 -2.80
N ASN A 3 27.91 -5.53 -3.58
CA ASN A 3 26.51 -5.44 -3.18
C ASN A 3 26.34 -6.32 -1.95
N ASN A 4 26.44 -5.73 -0.76
CA ASN A 4 25.93 -6.38 0.44
C ASN A 4 24.40 -6.35 0.34
N ASN A 5 23.85 -7.24 -0.48
CA ASN A 5 22.44 -7.59 -0.40
C ASN A 5 22.27 -8.26 0.97
N ILE A 6 21.87 -7.46 1.96
CA ILE A 6 21.47 -7.96 3.27
C ILE A 6 20.18 -8.73 3.04
N THR A 7 20.29 -10.04 2.88
CA THR A 7 19.13 -10.94 2.91
C THR A 7 18.59 -10.95 4.33
N LEU A 8 17.31 -10.60 4.47
CA LEU A 8 16.64 -10.63 5.76
C LEU A 8 16.34 -12.08 6.14
N PRO A 9 16.42 -12.46 7.43
CA PRO A 9 16.00 -13.79 7.85
C PRO A 9 14.47 -13.91 7.68
N VAL A 10 14.03 -14.78 6.77
CA VAL A 10 12.61 -15.00 6.46
C VAL A 10 12.28 -16.48 6.61
N ALA A 11 11.26 -16.77 7.40
CA ALA A 11 10.70 -18.10 7.56
C ALA A 11 9.98 -18.53 6.28
N ALA A 12 10.14 -19.79 5.89
CA ALA A 12 9.63 -20.32 4.62
C ALA A 12 8.12 -20.05 4.42
N HIS A 13 7.31 -20.14 5.47
CA HIS A 13 5.87 -19.89 5.38
C HIS A 13 5.51 -18.41 5.18
N HIS A 14 6.31 -17.46 5.70
CA HIS A 14 6.12 -16.03 5.39
C HIS A 14 6.52 -15.71 3.95
N LEU A 15 7.62 -16.32 3.47
CA LEU A 15 8.05 -16.18 2.08
C LEU A 15 6.97 -16.74 1.13
N ALA A 16 6.49 -17.96 1.38
CA ALA A 16 5.41 -18.60 0.64
C ALA A 16 4.11 -17.77 0.67
N GLU A 17 3.79 -17.10 1.79
CA GLU A 17 2.64 -16.21 1.85
C GLU A 17 2.73 -15.04 0.86
N TRP A 18 3.94 -14.51 0.62
CA TRP A 18 4.15 -13.44 -0.35
C TRP A 18 4.23 -13.96 -1.77
N THR A 19 4.97 -15.04 -2.00
CA THR A 19 5.21 -15.56 -3.34
C THR A 19 4.02 -16.31 -3.91
N GLU A 20 3.45 -17.27 -3.17
CA GLU A 20 2.38 -18.14 -3.67
C GLU A 20 1.01 -17.47 -3.61
N ARG A 21 0.75 -16.63 -2.59
CA ARG A 21 -0.60 -16.06 -2.37
C ARG A 21 -0.76 -14.62 -2.87
N SER A 22 0.33 -13.92 -3.16
CA SER A 22 0.28 -12.53 -3.62
C SER A 22 1.11 -12.27 -4.88
N GLY A 23 1.65 -13.31 -5.52
CA GLY A 23 2.36 -13.18 -6.81
C GLY A 23 3.64 -12.35 -6.73
N VAL A 24 4.25 -12.25 -5.55
CA VAL A 24 5.52 -11.52 -5.39
C VAL A 24 6.67 -12.43 -5.79
N SER A 25 7.65 -11.94 -6.56
CA SER A 25 8.86 -12.72 -6.84
C SER A 25 9.65 -12.98 -5.55
N GLU A 26 10.36 -14.11 -5.51
CA GLU A 26 11.19 -14.47 -4.36
C GLU A 26 12.25 -13.39 -4.06
N GLU A 27 12.84 -12.79 -5.11
CA GLU A 27 13.81 -11.69 -4.97
C GLU A 27 13.20 -10.48 -4.26
N ILE A 28 12.03 -10.00 -4.71
CA ILE A 28 11.35 -8.85 -4.10
C ILE A 28 10.89 -9.17 -2.69
N ALA A 29 10.36 -10.37 -2.43
CA ALA A 29 9.95 -10.77 -1.09
C ALA A 29 11.15 -10.81 -0.14
N ALA A 30 12.23 -11.51 -0.50
CA ALA A 30 13.43 -11.66 0.34
C ALA A 30 14.16 -10.33 0.63
N LEU A 31 14.02 -9.33 -0.25
CA LEU A 31 14.55 -7.98 -0.04
C LEU A 31 13.73 -7.15 0.96
N ASN A 32 12.44 -7.47 1.15
CA ASN A 32 11.49 -6.56 1.78
C ASN A 32 10.92 -7.06 3.11
N ILE A 33 10.83 -8.37 3.32
CA ILE A 33 10.27 -8.92 4.56
C ILE A 33 11.35 -9.52 5.46
N GLU A 34 11.17 -9.38 6.77
CA GLU A 34 11.89 -10.10 7.81
C GLU A 34 10.89 -10.82 8.72
N SER A 35 11.18 -12.06 9.11
CA SER A 35 10.43 -12.77 10.15
C SER A 35 10.86 -12.30 11.52
N LEU A 36 9.90 -11.99 12.37
CA LEU A 36 10.13 -11.46 13.70
C LEU A 36 9.35 -12.25 14.75
N THR A 37 9.94 -12.37 15.93
CA THR A 37 9.25 -12.81 17.14
C THR A 37 8.16 -11.80 17.55
N ALA A 38 7.26 -12.24 18.43
CA ALA A 38 6.25 -11.37 19.01
C ALA A 38 6.88 -10.14 19.70
N ASP A 39 7.97 -10.32 20.45
CA ASP A 39 8.67 -9.24 21.16
C ASP A 39 9.27 -8.22 20.18
N GLU A 40 9.90 -8.69 19.10
CA GLU A 40 10.45 -7.83 18.05
C GLU A 40 9.37 -7.09 17.26
N LEU A 41 8.20 -7.71 17.04
CA LEU A 41 7.04 -7.03 16.47
C LEU A 41 6.51 -5.97 17.43
N ASN A 42 6.38 -6.27 18.72
CA ASN A 42 5.95 -5.30 19.73
C ASN A 42 6.93 -4.13 19.84
N ALA A 43 8.25 -4.36 19.69
CA ALA A 43 9.25 -3.30 19.68
C ALA A 43 9.11 -2.35 18.48
N ARG A 44 8.70 -2.86 17.31
CA ARG A 44 8.48 -2.06 16.09
C ARG A 44 7.11 -1.39 16.08
N VAL A 45 6.06 -2.14 16.37
CA VAL A 45 4.66 -1.69 16.27
C VAL A 45 4.26 -0.83 17.47
N LYS A 46 4.76 -1.15 18.67
CA LYS A 46 4.35 -0.53 19.94
C LYS A 46 2.83 -0.45 20.12
N PRO A 47 2.09 -1.57 19.93
CA PRO A 47 0.64 -1.56 20.02
C PRO A 47 0.17 -1.33 21.47
N LYS A 48 -1.07 -0.85 21.64
CA LYS A 48 -1.69 -0.71 22.97
C LYS A 48 -1.77 -2.03 23.74
N TYR A 49 -2.08 -3.12 23.04
CA TYR A 49 -2.10 -4.47 23.59
C TYR A 49 -1.01 -5.30 22.91
N PRO A 50 -0.24 -6.12 23.64
CA PRO A 50 0.87 -6.85 23.04
C PRO A 50 0.41 -7.86 21.98
N ILE A 51 1.10 -7.87 20.84
CA ILE A 51 1.03 -8.95 19.85
C ILE A 51 1.55 -10.24 20.50
N GLN A 52 0.80 -11.33 20.35
CA GLN A 52 1.07 -12.60 21.03
C GLN A 52 1.80 -13.63 20.17
N THR A 53 1.92 -13.36 18.86
CA THR A 53 2.47 -14.30 17.88
C THR A 53 3.60 -13.67 17.08
N PRO A 54 4.53 -14.48 16.55
CA PRO A 54 5.45 -14.04 15.52
C PRO A 54 4.71 -13.51 14.28
N GLY A 55 5.47 -13.01 13.32
CA GLY A 55 4.95 -12.62 12.03
C GLY A 55 6.03 -12.01 11.17
N TRP A 56 5.65 -11.34 10.10
CA TRP A 56 6.59 -10.64 9.24
C TRP A 56 6.49 -9.12 9.38
N TRP A 57 7.61 -8.45 9.14
CA TRP A 57 7.72 -7.00 9.01
C TRP A 57 8.26 -6.65 7.63
N CYS A 58 7.54 -5.77 6.94
CA CYS A 58 8.00 -5.18 5.70
C CYS A 58 8.50 -3.75 5.97
N ARG A 59 9.80 -3.52 5.78
CA ARG A 59 10.43 -2.22 6.06
C ARG A 59 10.50 -1.36 4.79
N GLY A 60 10.07 -0.11 4.90
CA GLY A 60 10.23 0.85 3.80
C GLY A 60 11.68 1.29 3.61
N VAL A 61 11.98 1.84 2.44
CA VAL A 61 13.26 2.48 2.11
C VAL A 61 13.08 3.97 1.83
N ASN A 62 14.13 4.75 2.04
CA ASN A 62 14.19 6.12 1.58
C ASN A 62 14.36 6.10 0.06
N TRP A 63 13.33 6.55 -0.64
CA TRP A 63 13.27 6.50 -2.10
C TRP A 63 14.42 7.25 -2.80
N ARG A 64 15.09 8.19 -2.11
CA ARG A 64 16.22 8.97 -2.67
C ARG A 64 17.51 8.17 -2.80
N ASN A 65 17.72 7.16 -1.96
CA ASN A 65 19.01 6.48 -1.85
C ASN A 65 18.90 4.96 -1.57
N GLY A 66 17.69 4.42 -1.54
CA GLY A 66 17.40 2.99 -1.31
C GLY A 66 17.74 2.50 0.10
N GLN A 67 18.17 3.38 1.01
CA GLN A 67 18.53 2.98 2.37
C GLN A 67 17.29 2.63 3.17
N PRO A 68 17.32 1.60 4.02
CA PRO A 68 16.17 1.27 4.86
C PRO A 68 15.82 2.45 5.76
N MET A 69 14.53 2.74 5.87
CA MET A 69 14.01 3.73 6.80
C MET A 69 14.18 3.25 8.25
N GLY A 70 13.94 4.16 9.20
CA GLY A 70 14.03 3.84 10.63
C GLY A 70 13.10 2.68 11.03
N MET A 71 13.36 2.10 12.21
CA MET A 71 12.73 0.85 12.67
C MET A 71 11.20 0.87 12.75
N PHE A 72 10.58 2.06 12.78
CA PHE A 72 9.14 2.27 12.88
C PHE A 72 8.45 2.39 11.50
N TYR A 73 9.23 2.45 10.42
CA TYR A 73 8.71 2.75 9.09
C TYR A 73 8.50 1.48 8.27
N GLY A 74 7.29 0.95 8.34
CA GLY A 74 6.93 -0.30 7.70
C GLY A 74 5.54 -0.79 8.11
N GLN A 75 5.23 -2.01 7.70
CA GLN A 75 3.98 -2.67 7.99
C GLN A 75 4.26 -4.10 8.50
N ALA A 76 3.62 -4.44 9.61
CA ALA A 76 3.61 -5.77 10.20
C ALA A 76 2.37 -6.56 9.77
N LYS A 77 2.51 -7.88 9.75
CA LYS A 77 1.39 -8.83 9.85
C LYS A 77 1.79 -9.97 10.79
N PRO A 78 1.19 -10.04 11.99
CA PRO A 78 1.31 -11.21 12.86
C PRO A 78 0.69 -12.46 12.21
N ASP A 79 1.13 -13.65 12.64
CA ASP A 79 0.62 -14.94 12.16
C ASP A 79 -0.85 -15.14 12.49
N VAL A 80 -1.27 -14.61 13.65
CA VAL A 80 -2.66 -14.58 14.10
C VAL A 80 -3.09 -13.12 14.17
N GLU A 81 -4.21 -12.79 13.53
CA GLU A 81 -4.73 -11.42 13.50
C GLU A 81 -4.84 -10.85 14.92
N HIS A 82 -4.32 -9.65 15.11
CA HIS A 82 -4.17 -9.07 16.44
C HIS A 82 -5.49 -8.46 16.92
N VAL A 83 -6.01 -8.94 18.05
CA VAL A 83 -7.23 -8.44 18.67
C VAL A 83 -6.92 -7.15 19.44
N ILE A 84 -7.24 -6.00 18.86
CA ILE A 84 -7.07 -4.68 19.50
C ILE A 84 -8.18 -4.42 20.52
N ASP A 85 -9.40 -4.84 20.20
CA ASP A 85 -10.60 -4.73 21.03
C ASP A 85 -11.46 -5.97 20.74
N PRO A 86 -11.90 -6.73 21.76
CA PRO A 86 -12.76 -7.90 21.57
C PRO A 86 -14.05 -7.62 20.79
N ASN A 87 -14.52 -6.37 20.76
CA ASN A 87 -15.73 -5.95 20.04
C ASN A 87 -15.45 -5.46 18.62
N LYS A 88 -14.18 -5.28 18.24
CA LYS A 88 -13.79 -4.86 16.88
C LYS A 88 -13.21 -6.03 16.10
N LYS A 89 -13.27 -5.92 14.77
CA LYS A 89 -12.61 -6.89 13.89
C LYS A 89 -11.09 -6.92 14.19
N PRO A 90 -10.47 -8.10 14.33
CA PRO A 90 -9.03 -8.22 14.52
C PRO A 90 -8.25 -7.52 13.39
N ALA A 91 -7.08 -6.99 13.75
CA ALA A 91 -6.18 -6.32 12.83
C ALA A 91 -5.24 -7.33 12.16
N LYS A 92 -5.43 -7.52 10.85
CA LYS A 92 -4.51 -8.31 10.01
C LYS A 92 -3.17 -7.62 9.77
N TYR A 93 -3.17 -6.30 9.60
CA TYR A 93 -1.99 -5.50 9.31
C TYR A 93 -1.84 -4.39 10.34
N MET A 94 -0.61 -4.06 10.71
CA MET A 94 -0.30 -3.05 11.72
C MET A 94 0.87 -2.18 11.28
N THR A 95 0.88 -0.93 11.74
CA THR A 95 2.00 0.02 11.58
C THR A 95 2.43 0.48 12.96
N ALA A 96 3.61 1.10 13.05
CA ALA A 96 4.06 1.64 14.33
C ALA A 96 3.09 2.71 14.87
N SER A 97 2.80 2.64 16.17
CA SER A 97 1.96 3.60 16.89
C SER A 97 2.55 5.00 16.84
N GLY A 98 1.69 6.00 16.70
CA GLY A 98 2.10 7.41 16.59
C GLY A 98 2.70 7.82 15.25
N MET A 99 2.77 6.92 14.27
CA MET A 99 3.16 7.29 12.92
C MET A 99 1.98 7.89 12.16
N GLU A 100 2.20 9.07 11.57
CA GLU A 100 1.25 9.67 10.65
C GLU A 100 1.24 8.90 9.31
N PRO A 101 0.11 8.87 8.59
CA PRO A 101 0.03 8.27 7.27
C PRO A 101 1.04 8.87 6.28
N ASP A 102 1.75 8.02 5.53
CA ASP A 102 2.54 8.41 4.37
C ASP A 102 2.82 7.22 3.43
N ALA A 103 3.41 7.49 2.27
CA ALA A 103 3.77 6.53 1.24
C ALA A 103 4.94 5.62 1.63
N ILE A 104 4.76 4.30 1.63
CA ILE A 104 5.84 3.34 1.86
C ILE A 104 6.43 2.89 0.52
N PHE A 105 7.73 3.14 0.34
CA PHE A 105 8.53 2.66 -0.79
C PHE A 105 9.24 1.37 -0.41
N LEU A 106 9.15 0.35 -1.26
CA LEU A 106 9.78 -0.95 -1.01
C LEU A 106 11.16 -1.05 -1.65
N ARG A 107 12.05 -1.86 -1.08
CA ARG A 107 13.37 -2.11 -1.65
C ARG A 107 13.25 -2.80 -3.01
N MET A 108 14.04 -2.33 -3.96
CA MET A 108 14.27 -2.98 -5.26
C MET A 108 15.72 -3.45 -5.36
N PRO A 109 16.04 -4.42 -6.25
CA PRO A 109 17.41 -4.88 -6.46
C PRO A 109 18.35 -3.72 -6.86
N ASP A 110 17.85 -2.81 -7.68
CA ASP A 110 18.50 -1.52 -7.93
C ASP A 110 18.21 -0.54 -6.79
N LYS A 111 19.23 -0.24 -5.99
CA LYS A 111 19.14 0.72 -4.87
C LYS A 111 18.68 2.12 -5.31
N ASP A 112 18.93 2.49 -6.56
CA ASP A 112 18.61 3.81 -7.10
C ASP A 112 17.29 3.79 -7.88
N TYR A 113 16.55 2.66 -7.87
CA TYR A 113 15.30 2.47 -8.62
C TYR A 113 14.32 3.64 -8.40
N TRP A 114 13.99 3.95 -7.14
CA TRP A 114 13.01 5.00 -6.87
C TRP A 114 13.52 6.40 -7.19
N ALA A 115 14.82 6.67 -7.05
CA ALA A 115 15.40 7.93 -7.45
C ALA A 115 15.31 8.12 -8.97
N LYS A 116 15.51 7.05 -9.75
CA LYS A 116 15.33 7.04 -11.21
C LYS A 116 13.86 7.22 -11.60
N VAL A 117 12.94 6.50 -10.94
CA VAL A 117 11.50 6.66 -11.17
C VAL A 117 11.04 8.09 -10.86
N TYR A 118 11.53 8.67 -9.77
CA TYR A 118 11.20 10.05 -9.40
C TYR A 118 11.71 11.07 -10.43
N ALA A 119 12.91 10.84 -10.97
CA ALA A 119 13.51 11.71 -11.98
C ALA A 119 12.84 11.60 -13.36
N ASP A 120 12.24 10.45 -13.68
CA ASP A 120 11.54 10.22 -14.93
C ASP A 120 10.02 10.43 -14.76
N GLU A 121 9.56 11.61 -15.12
CA GLU A 121 8.15 12.00 -15.02
C GLU A 121 7.24 11.23 -16.01
N SER A 122 7.81 10.51 -16.99
CA SER A 122 7.04 9.68 -17.93
C SER A 122 6.59 8.35 -17.33
N ILE A 123 7.24 7.89 -16.25
CA ILE A 123 6.92 6.62 -15.61
C ILE A 123 5.60 6.73 -14.84
N VAL A 124 4.67 5.81 -15.10
CA VAL A 124 3.38 5.78 -14.39
C VAL A 124 3.58 5.38 -12.94
N ARG A 125 3.05 6.17 -12.01
CA ARG A 125 3.09 5.91 -10.56
C ARG A 125 1.80 5.21 -10.14
N VAL A 126 1.89 3.96 -9.69
CA VAL A 126 0.73 3.18 -9.25
C VAL A 126 0.60 3.26 -7.73
N TRP A 127 -0.59 3.57 -7.22
CA TRP A 127 -0.87 3.62 -5.77
C TRP A 127 -1.76 2.45 -5.37
N THR A 128 -1.41 1.72 -4.31
CA THR A 128 -2.21 0.59 -3.83
C THR A 128 -2.29 0.51 -2.29
N GLU A 129 -3.24 -0.27 -1.78
CA GLU A 129 -3.40 -0.52 -0.34
C GLU A 129 -2.59 -1.76 0.10
N GLY A 130 -1.52 -1.51 0.84
CA GLY A 130 -0.71 -2.51 1.55
C GLY A 130 0.58 -2.87 0.84
N VAL A 131 1.59 -3.23 1.63
CA VAL A 131 2.94 -3.54 1.15
C VAL A 131 2.99 -4.78 0.27
N LYS A 132 2.15 -5.80 0.52
CA LYS A 132 2.09 -7.01 -0.33
C LYS A 132 1.69 -6.68 -1.76
N LYS A 133 0.68 -5.80 -1.93
CA LYS A 133 0.19 -5.39 -3.25
C LYS A 133 1.20 -4.55 -3.99
N ALA A 134 1.88 -3.65 -3.28
CA ALA A 134 2.98 -2.89 -3.87
C ALA A 134 4.12 -3.80 -4.34
N ALA A 135 4.46 -4.83 -3.55
CA ALA A 135 5.47 -5.80 -3.94
C ALA A 135 5.06 -6.68 -5.13
N ALA A 136 3.77 -7.01 -5.24
CA ALA A 136 3.22 -7.68 -6.42
C ALA A 136 3.41 -6.79 -7.66
N GLY A 137 2.98 -5.53 -7.61
CA GLY A 137 3.19 -4.59 -8.73
C GLY A 137 4.67 -4.38 -9.08
N LEU A 138 5.55 -4.29 -8.09
CA LEU A 138 7.00 -4.16 -8.30
C LEU A 138 7.63 -5.40 -8.93
N THR A 139 7.07 -6.59 -8.69
CA THR A 139 7.49 -7.83 -9.38
C THR A 139 7.25 -7.73 -10.89
N LEU A 140 6.21 -7.02 -11.30
CA LEU A 140 5.88 -6.70 -12.70
C LEU A 140 6.62 -5.44 -13.21
N MET A 141 7.61 -4.94 -12.45
CA MET A 141 8.36 -3.70 -12.74
C MET A 141 7.50 -2.44 -12.84
N LEU A 142 6.30 -2.45 -12.26
CA LEU A 142 5.43 -1.29 -12.14
C LEU A 142 5.82 -0.48 -10.90
N ALA A 143 6.01 0.83 -11.05
CA ALA A 143 6.36 1.74 -9.95
C ALA A 143 5.20 1.89 -8.95
N THR A 144 5.04 0.88 -8.10
CA THR A 144 3.87 0.67 -7.24
C THR A 144 4.19 1.04 -5.80
N ILE A 145 3.51 2.06 -5.30
CA ILE A 145 3.77 2.70 -4.01
C ILE A 145 2.66 2.29 -3.03
N ALA A 146 3.06 1.82 -1.86
CA ALA A 146 2.13 1.34 -0.84
C ALA A 146 1.58 2.49 0.00
N LEU A 147 0.28 2.46 0.25
CA LEU A 147 -0.38 3.16 1.34
C LEU A 147 -0.90 2.13 2.34
N THR A 148 -0.96 2.47 3.63
CA THR A 148 -1.33 1.52 4.68
C THR A 148 -2.84 1.40 4.91
N GLY A 149 -3.64 2.11 4.11
CA GLY A 149 -5.10 2.12 4.10
C GLY A 149 -5.63 3.08 3.04
N VAL A 150 -6.89 2.91 2.62
CA VAL A 150 -7.51 3.75 1.56
C VAL A 150 -7.60 5.24 1.89
N TRP A 151 -7.59 5.61 3.17
CA TRP A 151 -7.58 7.00 3.64
C TRP A 151 -6.18 7.50 4.01
N ASN A 152 -5.16 6.63 3.96
CA ASN A 152 -3.81 6.92 4.46
C ASN A 152 -2.91 7.60 3.41
N TRP A 153 -3.49 8.21 2.38
CA TRP A 153 -2.80 9.10 1.45
C TRP A 153 -2.50 10.49 2.04
N GLY A 154 -3.08 10.82 3.20
CA GLY A 154 -2.96 12.13 3.82
C GLY A 154 -3.89 12.32 5.01
N LYS A 155 -3.99 13.57 5.49
CA LYS A 155 -4.77 13.95 6.68
C LYS A 155 -5.26 15.39 6.55
N ASP A 156 -6.39 15.70 7.17
CA ASP A 156 -6.98 17.05 7.21
C ASP A 156 -7.12 17.71 5.82
N GLY A 157 -7.45 16.90 4.81
CA GLY A 157 -7.62 17.36 3.43
C GLY A 157 -6.33 17.69 2.69
N LYS A 158 -5.16 17.30 3.23
CA LYS A 158 -3.85 17.47 2.60
C LYS A 158 -3.21 16.11 2.35
N LEU A 159 -2.43 16.02 1.27
CA LEU A 159 -1.59 14.84 1.00
C LEU A 159 -0.51 14.71 2.08
N ALA A 160 -0.14 13.48 2.41
CA ALA A 160 1.00 13.21 3.28
C ALA A 160 2.31 13.68 2.62
N PRO A 161 3.39 13.97 3.38
CA PRO A 161 4.59 14.61 2.85
C PRO A 161 5.24 13.90 1.66
N GLU A 162 5.42 12.59 1.70
CA GLU A 162 6.01 11.86 0.56
C GLU A 162 4.97 11.61 -0.54
N VAL A 163 3.69 11.43 -0.21
CA VAL A 163 2.61 11.40 -1.23
C VAL A 163 2.56 12.70 -2.04
N GLU A 164 2.60 13.85 -1.37
CA GLU A 164 2.61 15.18 -1.99
C GLU A 164 3.84 15.37 -2.87
N ARG A 165 5.00 14.93 -2.40
CA ARG A 165 6.25 15.07 -3.12
C ARG A 165 6.29 14.29 -4.43
N TRP A 166 5.63 13.14 -4.45
CA TRP A 166 5.52 12.26 -5.61
C TRP A 166 4.40 12.67 -6.57
N ALA A 167 3.53 13.60 -6.18
CA ALA A 167 2.53 14.24 -7.04
C ALA A 167 3.17 15.40 -7.83
N GLN A 168 4.13 15.09 -8.70
CA GLN A 168 4.79 16.07 -9.56
C GLN A 168 3.82 16.52 -10.67
N PRO A 169 3.77 17.83 -11.02
CA PRO A 169 2.93 18.27 -12.13
C PRO A 169 3.28 17.54 -13.44
N GLY A 170 2.27 17.10 -14.18
CA GLY A 170 2.44 16.40 -15.46
C GLY A 170 2.66 14.88 -15.36
N THR A 171 2.87 14.32 -14.17
CA THR A 171 3.02 12.87 -14.01
C THR A 171 1.67 12.14 -14.07
N LYS A 172 1.70 10.90 -14.57
CA LYS A 172 0.54 10.01 -14.59
C LYS A 172 0.50 9.12 -13.35
N HIS A 173 -0.66 9.08 -12.71
CA HIS A 173 -0.92 8.27 -11.53
C HIS A 173 -2.11 7.34 -11.77
N ILE A 174 -1.97 6.08 -11.36
CA ILE A 174 -3.06 5.11 -11.35
C ILE A 174 -3.33 4.69 -9.92
N ILE A 175 -4.58 4.83 -9.47
CA ILE A 175 -5.03 4.32 -8.18
C ILE A 175 -5.58 2.91 -8.39
N ALA A 176 -4.89 1.91 -7.84
CA ALA A 176 -5.23 0.49 -7.89
C ALA A 176 -5.55 -0.04 -6.48
N PHE A 177 -6.58 0.54 -5.85
CA PHE A 177 -7.04 0.16 -4.52
C PHE A 177 -7.95 -1.07 -4.57
N ASP A 178 -8.06 -1.77 -3.44
CA ASP A 178 -8.97 -2.91 -3.30
C ASP A 178 -10.38 -2.58 -3.75
N SER A 179 -11.05 -3.55 -4.37
CA SER A 179 -12.40 -3.40 -4.93
C SER A 179 -13.51 -3.24 -3.87
N ASP A 180 -13.15 -3.04 -2.60
CA ASP A 180 -14.06 -2.70 -1.51
C ASP A 180 -14.92 -1.46 -1.84
N TYR A 181 -14.43 -0.57 -2.71
CA TYR A 181 -15.18 0.58 -3.24
C TYR A 181 -16.47 0.19 -3.96
N ARG A 182 -16.62 -1.07 -4.40
CA ARG A 182 -17.86 -1.55 -5.03
C ARG A 182 -19.03 -1.50 -4.04
N ASP A 183 -18.77 -1.93 -2.81
CA ASP A 183 -19.80 -2.06 -1.78
C ASP A 183 -19.75 -0.93 -0.74
N LYS A 184 -18.58 -0.29 -0.54
CA LYS A 184 -18.36 0.69 0.52
C LYS A 184 -18.27 2.12 -0.02
N PRO A 185 -19.28 2.99 0.24
CA PRO A 185 -19.22 4.41 -0.13
C PRO A 185 -17.98 5.13 0.42
N SER A 186 -17.56 4.82 1.65
CA SER A 186 -16.36 5.41 2.26
C SER A 186 -15.09 5.14 1.44
N CYS A 187 -14.92 3.93 0.91
CA CYS A 187 -13.78 3.61 0.04
C CYS A 187 -13.85 4.42 -1.26
N ARG A 188 -15.04 4.65 -1.83
CA ARG A 188 -15.20 5.52 -3.00
C ARG A 188 -14.81 6.96 -2.70
N GLN A 189 -15.31 7.50 -1.59
CA GLN A 189 -14.98 8.86 -1.15
C GLN A 189 -13.47 9.04 -0.95
N ALA A 190 -12.79 8.04 -0.38
CA ALA A 190 -11.35 8.05 -0.20
C ALA A 190 -10.60 8.16 -1.53
N ILE A 191 -10.97 7.33 -2.51
CA ILE A 191 -10.39 7.31 -3.87
C ILE A 191 -10.63 8.66 -4.57
N ILE A 192 -11.87 9.16 -4.55
CA ILE A 192 -12.24 10.43 -5.20
C ILE A 192 -11.48 11.60 -4.57
N LYS A 193 -11.38 11.65 -3.24
CA LYS A 193 -10.66 12.72 -2.54
C LYS A 193 -9.18 12.68 -2.84
N PHE A 194 -8.56 11.49 -2.83
CA PHE A 194 -7.17 11.33 -3.20
C PHE A 194 -6.90 11.78 -4.64
N ALA A 195 -7.73 11.31 -5.58
CA ALA A 195 -7.58 11.66 -6.99
C ALA A 195 -7.74 13.17 -7.24
N LYS A 196 -8.68 13.84 -6.55
CA LYS A 196 -8.84 15.30 -6.61
C LYS A 196 -7.60 16.03 -6.10
N LEU A 197 -6.98 15.56 -5.01
CA LEU A 197 -5.78 16.18 -4.45
C LEU A 197 -4.57 16.00 -5.36
N LEU A 198 -4.39 14.82 -5.96
CA LEU A 198 -3.36 14.59 -6.98
C LEU A 198 -3.60 15.47 -8.22
N ALA A 199 -4.83 15.53 -8.72
CA ALA A 199 -5.18 16.38 -9.85
C ALA A 199 -4.96 17.88 -9.56
N ALA A 200 -5.20 18.33 -8.33
CA ALA A 200 -4.89 19.69 -7.89
C ALA A 200 -3.39 20.02 -7.89
N LYS A 201 -2.52 19.00 -7.90
CA LYS A 201 -1.07 19.13 -8.12
C LYS A 201 -0.66 19.11 -9.60
N GLY A 202 -1.62 19.01 -10.51
CA GLY A 202 -1.37 18.94 -11.95
C GLY A 202 -1.06 17.55 -12.47
N CYS A 203 -1.34 16.50 -11.70
CA CYS A 203 -1.18 15.11 -12.13
C CYS A 203 -2.35 14.65 -13.01
N GLU A 204 -2.07 13.77 -13.97
CA GLU A 204 -3.10 12.95 -14.62
C GLU A 204 -3.44 11.77 -13.68
N VAL A 205 -4.72 11.56 -13.39
CA VAL A 205 -5.14 10.52 -12.44
C VAL A 205 -6.19 9.61 -13.05
N LEU A 206 -5.90 8.30 -13.03
CA LEU A 206 -6.78 7.23 -13.48
C LEU A 206 -7.05 6.24 -12.34
N ILE A 207 -8.16 5.52 -12.43
CA ILE A 207 -8.55 4.48 -11.49
C ILE A 207 -8.54 3.15 -12.23
N ALA A 208 -7.69 2.22 -11.77
CA ALA A 208 -7.69 0.87 -12.31
C ALA A 208 -8.82 0.06 -11.66
N THR A 209 -9.49 -0.75 -12.48
CA THR A 209 -10.49 -1.70 -12.00
C THR A 209 -10.28 -3.05 -12.68
N TRP A 210 -10.67 -4.12 -11.99
CA TRP A 210 -10.62 -5.49 -12.50
C TRP A 210 -11.90 -6.24 -12.10
N THR A 211 -11.99 -7.51 -12.49
CA THR A 211 -13.19 -8.32 -12.33
C THR A 211 -13.59 -8.49 -10.85
N LYS A 212 -14.88 -8.76 -10.57
CA LYS A 212 -15.43 -8.71 -9.20
C LYS A 212 -14.96 -9.86 -8.31
N GLU A 213 -14.44 -10.91 -8.92
CA GLU A 213 -14.00 -12.15 -8.25
C GLU A 213 -12.77 -11.94 -7.36
N HIS A 214 -12.01 -10.87 -7.60
CA HIS A 214 -10.77 -10.58 -6.90
C HIS A 214 -10.85 -9.24 -6.18
N LYS A 215 -10.51 -9.26 -4.89
CA LYS A 215 -10.55 -8.06 -4.06
C LYS A 215 -9.34 -7.16 -4.31
N GLY A 216 -8.13 -7.71 -4.15
CA GLY A 216 -6.88 -6.99 -4.30
C GLY A 216 -6.27 -7.17 -5.69
N MET A 217 -5.39 -6.24 -6.08
CA MET A 217 -4.61 -6.40 -7.31
C MET A 217 -3.69 -7.61 -7.25
N ASP A 218 -3.16 -7.96 -6.07
CA ASP A 218 -2.32 -9.15 -5.87
C ASP A 218 -3.11 -10.44 -6.07
N ASP A 219 -4.33 -10.52 -5.50
CA ASP A 219 -5.24 -11.65 -5.73
C ASP A 219 -5.58 -11.80 -7.23
N PHE A 220 -5.79 -10.67 -7.92
CA PHE A 220 -6.10 -10.64 -9.36
C PHE A 220 -4.92 -11.10 -10.21
N ILE A 221 -3.70 -10.61 -9.92
CA ILE A 221 -2.46 -11.01 -10.61
C ILE A 221 -2.24 -12.52 -10.46
N VAL A 222 -2.36 -13.07 -9.25
CA VAL A 222 -2.18 -14.52 -9.01
C VAL A 222 -3.16 -15.35 -9.83
N ALA A 223 -4.42 -14.90 -9.93
CA ALA A 223 -5.47 -15.67 -10.59
C ALA A 223 -5.52 -15.52 -12.12
N ASN A 224 -5.13 -14.35 -12.66
CA ASN A 224 -5.34 -14.00 -14.07
C ASN A 224 -4.04 -13.72 -14.83
N GLY A 225 -2.91 -13.65 -14.12
CA GLY A 225 -1.59 -13.41 -14.69
C GLY A 225 -1.27 -11.93 -14.92
N ASP A 226 -0.01 -11.68 -15.25
CA ASP A 226 0.58 -10.35 -15.35
C ASP A 226 -0.05 -9.53 -16.50
N ASP A 227 -0.23 -10.16 -17.66
CA ASP A 227 -0.82 -9.52 -18.86
C ASP A 227 -2.21 -8.95 -18.59
N ALA A 228 -3.05 -9.70 -17.84
CA ALA A 228 -4.38 -9.24 -17.48
C ALA A 228 -4.34 -8.01 -16.58
N PHE A 229 -3.35 -7.91 -15.69
CA PHE A 229 -3.19 -6.73 -14.85
C PHE A 229 -2.64 -5.54 -15.62
N HIS A 230 -1.69 -5.76 -16.54
CA HIS A 230 -1.24 -4.72 -17.47
C HIS A 230 -2.41 -4.17 -18.31
N GLU A 231 -3.30 -5.03 -18.79
CA GLU A 231 -4.52 -4.63 -19.49
C GLU A 231 -5.45 -3.81 -18.60
N ALA A 232 -5.64 -4.22 -17.33
CA ALA A 232 -6.44 -3.46 -16.36
C ALA A 232 -5.88 -2.04 -16.12
N LEU A 233 -4.55 -1.88 -16.08
CA LEU A 233 -3.90 -0.58 -15.98
C LEU A 233 -4.03 0.24 -17.27
N ALA A 234 -3.89 -0.39 -18.43
CA ALA A 234 -4.05 0.27 -19.73
C ALA A 234 -5.48 0.79 -19.96
N ASN A 235 -6.47 0.07 -19.42
CA ASN A 235 -7.90 0.42 -19.46
C ASN A 235 -8.36 1.25 -18.24
N ALA A 236 -7.43 1.75 -17.42
CA ALA A 236 -7.78 2.56 -16.25
C ALA A 236 -8.58 3.81 -16.65
N GLU A 237 -9.60 4.12 -15.85
CA GLU A 237 -10.61 5.12 -16.19
C GLU A 237 -10.32 6.47 -15.53
N THR A 238 -10.74 7.56 -16.16
CA THR A 238 -10.78 8.85 -15.46
C THR A 238 -11.74 8.76 -14.27
N VAL A 239 -11.50 9.56 -13.22
CA VAL A 239 -12.39 9.64 -12.04
C VAL A 239 -13.85 9.81 -12.44
N LYS A 240 -14.14 10.67 -13.43
CA LYS A 240 -15.49 10.93 -13.92
C LYS A 240 -16.13 9.72 -14.61
N GLN A 241 -15.37 8.93 -15.36
CA GLN A 241 -15.88 7.69 -15.96
C GLN A 241 -16.15 6.65 -14.87
N TRP A 242 -15.20 6.50 -13.96
CA TRP A 242 -15.30 5.58 -12.84
C TRP A 242 -16.49 5.88 -11.92
N GLU A 243 -16.75 7.15 -11.60
CA GLU A 243 -17.87 7.56 -10.76
C GLU A 243 -19.25 7.22 -11.36
N LYS A 244 -19.39 7.22 -12.70
CA LYS A 244 -20.67 6.92 -13.38
C LYS A 244 -21.17 5.50 -13.13
N GLN A 245 -20.28 4.60 -12.71
CA GLN A 245 -20.61 3.22 -12.39
C GLN A 245 -21.47 3.09 -11.13
N PHE A 246 -21.43 4.11 -10.26
CA PHE A 246 -22.13 4.10 -8.99
C PHE A 246 -23.37 4.99 -9.08
N LYS A 247 -24.54 4.44 -8.73
CA LYS A 247 -25.75 5.25 -8.56
C LYS A 247 -25.51 6.21 -7.38
N LYS A 248 -25.83 7.50 -7.56
CA LYS A 248 -25.82 8.47 -6.45
C LYS A 248 -26.74 7.95 -5.33
N SER A 249 -26.16 7.60 -4.19
CA SER A 249 -26.94 7.28 -2.99
C SER A 249 -27.29 8.59 -2.28
N PRO A 250 -28.48 8.74 -1.67
CA PRO A 250 -28.81 9.90 -0.84
C PRO A 250 -27.80 10.16 0.30
N ASP A 251 -27.04 9.13 0.71
CA ASP A 251 -26.06 9.19 1.79
C ASP A 251 -24.68 9.76 1.39
N ASP A 252 -24.44 10.08 0.12
CA ASP A 252 -23.15 10.63 -0.36
C ASP A 252 -22.84 12.04 0.19
N ASN A 253 -23.78 12.68 0.90
CA ASN A 253 -23.63 14.02 1.49
C ASN A 253 -23.09 14.05 2.93
N THR A 254 -22.66 12.91 3.49
CA THR A 254 -21.95 12.93 4.77
C THR A 254 -20.48 12.63 4.56
N GLU A 255 -19.66 13.68 4.47
CA GLU A 255 -18.21 13.58 4.73
C GLU A 255 -18.03 13.18 6.20
N LYS A 256 -18.22 11.90 6.50
CA LYS A 256 -17.67 11.31 7.71
C LYS A 256 -16.35 10.71 7.26
N ASN A 257 -15.25 11.41 7.54
CA ASN A 257 -14.00 10.69 7.77
C ASN A 257 -14.37 9.57 8.74
N PRO A 258 -14.21 8.28 8.36
CA PRO A 258 -14.31 7.23 9.35
C PRO A 258 -13.38 7.64 10.51
N PRO A 259 -13.77 7.41 11.78
CA PRO A 259 -12.78 7.49 12.84
C PRO A 259 -11.57 6.70 12.38
N ALA A 260 -10.37 7.22 12.64
CA ALA A 260 -9.11 6.61 12.25
C ALA A 260 -8.91 5.25 12.96
N ASP A 261 -9.73 4.27 12.60
CA ASP A 261 -9.69 2.89 13.04
C ASP A 261 -8.61 2.20 12.23
N ARG A 262 -7.36 2.63 12.46
CA ARG A 262 -6.08 1.94 12.22
C ARG A 262 -4.86 2.77 12.61
N ILE A 263 -5.03 3.78 13.44
CA ILE A 263 -3.92 4.45 14.12
C ILE A 263 -4.12 4.15 15.60
N CYS A 264 -3.13 3.52 16.21
CA CYS A 264 -3.05 3.44 17.66
C CYS A 264 -2.87 4.86 18.19
N TRP A 265 -3.98 5.56 18.43
CA TRP A 265 -4.00 6.84 19.11
C TRP A 265 -3.67 6.60 20.58
N MET A 266 -2.50 7.09 20.99
CA MET A 266 -2.18 7.30 22.40
C MET A 266 -2.92 8.55 22.88
N LEU A 267 -3.72 8.40 23.93
CA LEU A 267 -3.52 9.20 25.13
C LEU A 267 -2.63 8.38 26.06
#